data_AF-A0A8J6XTR8-F1
#
_entry.id   AF-A0A8J6XTR8-F1
#
_cell.length_a   1.000
_cell.length_b   1.000
_cell.length_c   1.000
_cell.angle_alpha   90.00
_cell.angle_beta   90.00
_cell.angle_gamma   90.00
#
_symmetry.space_group_name_H-M   'P 1'
#
loop_
_entity.id
_entity.type
_entity.pdbx_description
1 polymer ?
#
loop_
_entity_poly.entity_id
_entity_poly.type
_entity_poly.pdbx_seq_one_letter_code
_entity_poly.pdbx_strand_id
1 'polypeptide(L)'
;MPPKITNSVAWQQAELLMQPAFIRVVDNIRKLLEVSAWKGTYQDVLIWPAGTTEETKVVVTKLLEELETATPEQALEIREALARLPMPHPGYHLCLQRQEQTVQIDMWHLCYQVCFNNYQAGDEAVEIDTSLIDETGDVDWQRLDAKAKQLVEQVFANLPA
;
A
#
# COMPACT_ATOMS: atom_id res chain seq x y z
N MET A 1 5.14 0.78 6.38
CA MET A 1 5.71 2.10 6.02
C MET A 1 6.10 2.07 4.56
N PRO A 2 5.92 3.19 3.82
CA PRO A 2 6.44 3.29 2.46
C PRO A 2 7.97 3.16 2.47
N PRO A 3 8.56 2.58 1.42
CA PRO A 3 10.00 2.42 1.34
C PRO A 3 10.70 3.77 1.20
N LYS A 4 11.90 3.88 1.79
CA LYS A 4 12.75 5.05 1.66
C LYS A 4 13.59 4.94 0.38
N ILE A 5 13.33 5.84 -0.57
CA ILE A 5 14.10 5.95 -1.81
C ILE A 5 15.10 7.10 -1.64
N THR A 6 16.39 6.82 -1.83
CA THR A 6 17.48 7.74 -1.45
C THR A 6 18.10 8.50 -2.62
N ASN A 7 17.69 8.23 -3.86
CA ASN A 7 18.21 8.87 -5.08
C ASN A 7 17.07 9.26 -6.04
N SER A 8 17.20 10.40 -6.72
CA SER A 8 16.24 10.95 -7.67
C SER A 8 15.95 10.01 -8.85
N VAL A 9 16.95 9.29 -9.36
CA VAL A 9 16.77 8.32 -10.46
C VAL A 9 15.84 7.19 -10.02
N ALA A 10 16.08 6.61 -8.85
CA ALA A 10 15.22 5.58 -8.29
C ALA A 10 13.81 6.09 -8.00
N TRP A 11 13.67 7.38 -7.66
CA TRP A 11 12.37 8.00 -7.44
C TRP A 11 11.56 8.10 -8.73
N GLN A 12 12.17 8.58 -9.81
CA GLN A 12 11.55 8.65 -11.14
C GLN A 12 11.14 7.26 -11.66
N GLN A 13 12.00 6.26 -11.44
CA GLN A 13 11.69 4.88 -11.81
C GLN A 13 10.56 4.29 -10.96
N ALA A 14 10.49 4.62 -9.67
CA ALA A 14 9.37 4.23 -8.83
C ALA A 14 8.07 4.84 -9.34
N GLU A 15 8.05 6.14 -9.65
CA GLU A 15 6.87 6.79 -10.23
C GLU A 15 6.40 6.11 -11.51
N LEU A 16 7.34 5.76 -12.39
CA LEU A 16 7.06 5.05 -13.64
C LEU A 16 6.41 3.68 -13.38
N LEU A 17 6.88 2.93 -12.38
CA LEU A 17 6.49 1.54 -12.15
C LEU A 17 5.27 1.38 -11.24
N MET A 18 5.03 2.28 -10.29
CA MET A 18 4.05 2.06 -9.22
C MET A 18 2.62 1.89 -9.72
N GLN A 19 2.16 2.75 -10.64
CA GLN A 19 0.80 2.62 -11.20
C GLN A 19 0.65 1.37 -12.09
N PRO A 20 1.57 1.08 -13.03
CA PRO A 20 1.58 -0.18 -13.76
C PRO A 20 1.58 -1.42 -12.86
N ALA A 21 2.41 -1.43 -11.81
CA ALA A 21 2.50 -2.54 -10.86
C ALA A 21 1.16 -2.75 -10.16
N PHE A 22 0.53 -1.68 -9.69
CA PHE A 22 -0.80 -1.73 -9.07
C PHE A 22 -1.84 -2.35 -10.01
N ILE A 23 -1.88 -1.91 -11.27
CA ILE A 23 -2.80 -2.47 -12.28
C ILE A 23 -2.58 -3.98 -12.44
N ARG A 24 -1.31 -4.42 -12.56
CA ARG A 24 -0.98 -5.85 -12.75
C ARG A 24 -1.24 -6.70 -11.52
N VAL A 25 -0.99 -6.18 -10.33
CA VAL A 25 -1.31 -6.87 -9.07
C VAL A 25 -2.82 -7.07 -8.95
N VAL A 26 -3.62 -6.01 -9.12
CA VAL A 26 -5.09 -6.08 -9.04
C VAL A 26 -5.67 -7.04 -10.09
N ASP A 27 -5.19 -7.00 -11.33
CA ASP A 27 -5.67 -7.88 -12.39
C ASP A 27 -5.38 -9.36 -12.09
N ASN A 28 -4.17 -9.67 -11.59
CA ASN A 28 -3.82 -11.05 -11.24
C ASN A 28 -4.58 -11.54 -9.99
N ILE A 29 -4.84 -10.68 -9.01
CA ILE A 29 -5.71 -10.99 -7.86
C ILE A 29 -7.12 -11.32 -8.36
N ARG A 30 -7.69 -10.49 -9.24
CA ARG A 30 -9.03 -10.72 -9.80
C ARG A 30 -9.12 -12.10 -10.48
N LYS A 31 -8.15 -12.45 -11.33
CA LYS A 31 -8.09 -13.76 -12.01
C LYS A 31 -8.03 -14.92 -11.01
N LEU A 32 -7.27 -14.79 -9.93
CA LEU A 32 -7.18 -15.84 -8.91
C LEU A 32 -8.45 -15.96 -8.06
N LEU A 33 -9.11 -14.84 -7.74
CA LEU A 33 -10.40 -14.84 -7.04
C LEU A 33 -11.50 -15.56 -7.83
N GLU A 34 -11.44 -15.54 -9.17
CA GLU A 34 -12.39 -16.26 -10.03
C GLU A 34 -12.31 -17.79 -9.88
N VAL A 35 -11.13 -18.32 -9.55
CA VAL A 35 -10.88 -19.77 -9.43
C VAL A 35 -10.66 -20.25 -7.98
N SER A 36 -10.58 -19.33 -7.02
CA SER A 36 -10.36 -19.65 -5.60
C SER A 36 -11.65 -19.72 -4.79
N ALA A 37 -11.59 -20.35 -3.62
CA ALA A 37 -12.68 -20.33 -2.64
C ALA A 37 -12.79 -19.00 -1.88
N TRP A 38 -11.81 -18.11 -2.01
CA TRP A 38 -11.77 -16.82 -1.34
C TRP A 38 -12.61 -15.78 -2.08
N LYS A 39 -13.29 -14.92 -1.33
CA LYS A 39 -13.95 -13.72 -1.84
C LYS A 39 -13.15 -12.49 -1.44
N GLY A 40 -12.88 -11.60 -2.39
CA GLY A 40 -12.08 -10.41 -2.16
C GLY A 40 -12.92 -9.13 -2.24
N THR A 41 -12.75 -8.25 -1.27
CA THR A 41 -13.24 -6.87 -1.31
C THR A 41 -12.09 -5.91 -1.07
N TYR A 42 -12.10 -4.76 -1.75
CA TYR A 42 -11.09 -3.73 -1.56
C TYR A 42 -11.63 -2.61 -0.69
N GLN A 43 -10.77 -2.06 0.17
CA GLN A 43 -11.15 -1.00 1.11
C GLN A 43 -10.03 0.03 1.29
N ASP A 44 -10.41 1.29 1.33
CA ASP A 44 -9.57 2.37 1.83
C ASP A 44 -9.47 2.27 3.34
N VAL A 45 -8.26 2.38 3.87
CA VAL A 45 -7.98 2.29 5.30
C VAL A 45 -7.05 3.42 5.75
N LEU A 46 -7.16 3.79 7.01
CA LEU A 46 -6.19 4.68 7.66
C LEU A 46 -5.14 3.82 8.36
N ILE A 47 -3.91 3.89 7.85
CA ILE A 47 -2.76 3.20 8.44
C ILE A 47 -2.13 4.12 9.46
N TRP A 48 -2.08 3.67 10.71
CA TRP A 48 -1.51 4.43 11.82
C TRP A 48 -0.04 4.07 12.03
N PRO A 49 0.79 5.03 12.47
CA PRO A 49 2.14 4.73 12.93
C PRO A 49 2.14 3.66 14.03
N ALA A 50 3.16 2.79 14.00
CA ALA A 50 3.32 1.73 14.98
C ALA A 50 3.37 2.30 16.42
N GLY A 51 2.66 1.66 17.35
CA GLY A 51 2.58 2.11 18.74
C GLY A 51 1.54 3.21 19.02
N THR A 52 0.77 3.65 18.02
CA THR A 52 -0.35 4.59 18.25
C THR A 52 -1.48 3.91 19.03
N THR A 53 -1.84 4.46 20.20
CA THR A 53 -2.91 3.90 21.05
C THR A 53 -4.30 4.20 20.50
N GLU A 54 -5.29 3.37 20.83
CA GLU A 54 -6.68 3.59 20.40
C GLU A 54 -7.24 4.93 20.88
N GLU A 55 -6.88 5.36 22.09
CA GLU A 55 -7.28 6.68 22.62
C GLU A 55 -6.73 7.81 21.75
N THR A 56 -5.47 7.68 21.31
CA THR A 56 -4.82 8.66 20.43
C THR A 56 -5.51 8.70 19.06
N LYS A 57 -5.88 7.53 18.51
CA LYS A 57 -6.62 7.45 17.24
C LYS A 57 -7.95 8.16 17.33
N VAL A 58 -8.73 7.91 18.39
CA VAL A 58 -10.02 8.57 18.62
C VAL A 58 -9.86 10.08 18.72
N VAL A 59 -8.85 10.57 19.44
CA VAL A 59 -8.57 12.01 19.57
C VAL A 59 -8.25 12.63 18.21
N VAL A 60 -7.36 12.02 17.43
CA VAL A 60 -6.97 12.54 16.11
C VAL A 60 -8.15 12.51 15.14
N THR A 61 -8.94 11.43 15.10
CA THR A 61 -10.15 11.36 14.25
C THR A 61 -11.14 12.45 14.61
N LYS A 62 -11.40 12.68 15.91
CA LYS A 62 -12.30 13.75 16.36
C LYS A 62 -11.81 15.14 15.94
N LEU A 63 -10.51 15.41 16.09
CA LEU A 63 -9.92 16.68 15.67
C LEU A 63 -10.02 16.90 14.15
N LEU A 64 -9.87 15.85 13.35
CA LEU A 64 -10.06 15.93 11.89
C LEU A 64 -11.51 16.23 11.52
N GLU A 65 -12.48 15.59 12.17
CA GLU A 65 -13.92 15.86 11.97
C GLU A 65 -14.28 17.30 12.37
N GLU A 66 -13.76 17.78 13.51
CA GLU A 66 -13.97 19.16 13.96
C GLU A 66 -13.38 20.17 12.96
N LEU A 67 -12.24 19.86 12.35
CA LEU A 67 -11.58 20.73 11.38
C LEU A 67 -12.42 20.97 10.12
N GLU A 68 -13.27 20.02 9.71
CA GLU A 68 -14.12 20.15 8.51
C GLU A 68 -15.15 21.28 8.62
N THR A 69 -15.55 21.61 9.85
CA THR A 69 -16.60 22.62 10.13
C THR A 69 -16.12 23.80 10.97
N ALA A 70 -14.83 23.81 11.32
CA ALA A 70 -14.22 24.82 12.17
C ALA A 70 -14.18 26.22 11.54
N THR A 71 -14.28 27.27 12.36
CA THR A 71 -13.94 28.63 11.92
C THR A 71 -12.44 28.74 11.63
N PRO A 72 -11.97 29.77 10.90
CA PRO A 72 -10.55 29.95 10.62
C PRO A 72 -9.64 29.96 11.86
N GLU A 73 -10.09 30.55 12.96
CA GLU A 73 -9.35 30.61 14.22
C GLU A 73 -9.27 29.23 14.89
N GLN A 74 -10.40 28.51 14.97
CA GLN A 74 -10.46 27.15 15.52
C GLN A 74 -9.65 26.17 14.67
N ALA A 75 -9.70 26.32 13.34
CA ALA A 75 -8.96 25.50 12.41
C ALA A 75 -7.44 25.65 12.61
N LEU A 76 -6.97 26.84 12.98
CA LEU A 76 -5.55 27.07 13.30
C LEU A 76 -5.14 26.30 14.56
N GLU A 77 -5.92 26.41 15.64
CA GLU A 77 -5.67 25.70 16.90
C GLU A 77 -5.69 24.17 16.72
N ILE A 78 -6.67 23.66 15.98
CA ILE A 78 -6.78 22.23 15.67
C ILE A 78 -5.57 21.73 14.86
N ARG A 79 -5.12 22.49 13.86
CA ARG A 79 -3.94 22.14 13.06
C ARG A 79 -2.66 22.12 13.91
N GLU A 80 -2.50 23.07 14.83
CA GLU A 80 -1.37 23.08 15.76
C GLU A 80 -1.36 21.87 16.70
N ALA A 81 -2.54 21.43 17.16
CA ALA A 81 -2.68 20.22 17.97
C ALA A 81 -2.35 18.96 17.16
N LEU A 82 -2.93 18.81 15.96
CA LEU A 82 -2.70 17.67 15.06
C LEU A 82 -1.22 17.53 14.67
N ALA A 83 -0.48 18.63 14.52
CA ALA A 83 0.95 18.61 14.18
C ALA A 83 1.83 17.89 15.22
N ARG A 84 1.34 17.68 16.44
CA ARG A 84 2.06 16.99 17.53
C ARG A 84 1.60 15.55 17.73
N LEU A 85 0.61 15.10 16.97
CA LEU A 85 0.01 13.78 17.10
C LEU A 85 0.44 12.87 15.94
N PRO A 86 0.48 11.54 16.14
CA PRO A 86 0.72 10.61 15.06
C PRO A 86 -0.41 10.70 14.05
N MET A 87 -0.09 11.04 12.81
CA MET A 87 -1.06 11.15 11.73
C MET A 87 -1.15 9.83 10.96
N PRO A 88 -2.36 9.32 10.67
CA PRO A 88 -2.50 8.19 9.78
C PRO A 88 -2.22 8.63 8.34
N HIS A 89 -1.89 7.64 7.51
CA HIS A 89 -1.78 7.82 6.07
C HIS A 89 -2.75 6.89 5.35
N PRO A 90 -3.25 7.26 4.15
CA PRO A 90 -4.15 6.40 3.40
C PRO A 90 -3.42 5.11 2.99
N GLY A 91 -4.07 3.99 3.23
CA GLY A 91 -3.70 2.67 2.75
C GLY A 91 -4.84 2.05 1.96
N TYR A 92 -4.53 0.99 1.23
CA TYR A 92 -5.50 0.28 0.42
C TYR A 92 -5.34 -1.22 0.66
N HIS A 93 -6.37 -1.85 1.21
CA HIS A 93 -6.31 -3.26 1.61
C HIS A 93 -7.26 -4.11 0.77
N LEU A 94 -6.80 -5.31 0.42
CA LEU A 94 -7.64 -6.41 -0.01
C LEU A 94 -8.05 -7.23 1.22
N CYS A 95 -9.35 -7.31 1.48
CA CYS A 95 -9.94 -8.21 2.46
C CYS A 95 -10.38 -9.49 1.76
N LEU A 96 -9.73 -10.59 2.10
CA LEU A 96 -10.09 -11.92 1.66
C LEU A 96 -10.94 -12.60 2.74
N GLN A 97 -12.09 -13.14 2.35
CA GLN A 97 -12.95 -13.90 3.22
C GLN A 97 -13.20 -15.31 2.65
N ARG A 98 -13.10 -16.32 3.51
CA ARG A 98 -13.50 -17.69 3.22
C ARG A 98 -14.08 -18.31 4.48
N GLN A 99 -15.40 -18.59 4.46
CA GLN A 99 -16.14 -19.03 5.65
C GLN A 99 -15.94 -18.05 6.82
N GLU A 100 -15.39 -18.52 7.95
CA GLU A 100 -15.10 -17.72 9.15
C GLU A 100 -13.69 -17.11 9.15
N GLN A 101 -12.87 -17.39 8.13
CA GLN A 101 -11.52 -16.85 8.01
C GLN A 101 -11.52 -15.53 7.24
N THR A 102 -10.80 -14.56 7.78
CA THR A 102 -10.54 -13.26 7.13
C THR A 102 -9.05 -12.99 7.11
N VAL A 103 -8.52 -12.59 5.96
CA VAL A 103 -7.14 -12.18 5.77
C VAL A 103 -7.12 -10.79 5.13
N GLN A 104 -6.30 -9.89 5.66
CA GLN A 104 -6.10 -8.56 5.09
C GLN A 104 -4.72 -8.47 4.47
N ILE A 105 -4.67 -7.97 3.25
CA ILE A 105 -3.42 -7.80 2.49
C ILE A 105 -3.28 -6.33 2.12
N ASP A 106 -2.13 -5.74 2.46
CA ASP A 106 -1.76 -4.39 2.03
C ASP A 106 -1.36 -4.39 0.55
N MET A 107 -2.13 -3.68 -0.27
CA MET A 107 -1.94 -3.62 -1.71
C MET A 107 -0.68 -2.86 -2.10
N TRP A 108 -0.29 -1.84 -1.33
CA TRP A 108 0.94 -1.09 -1.58
C TRP A 108 2.16 -1.94 -1.27
N HIS A 109 2.08 -2.75 -0.20
CA HIS A 109 3.14 -3.69 0.12
C HIS A 109 3.41 -4.66 -1.03
N LEU A 110 2.37 -5.20 -1.67
CA LEU A 110 2.53 -6.03 -2.88
C LEU A 110 3.18 -5.27 -4.03
N CYS A 111 2.76 -4.02 -4.28
CA CYS A 111 3.36 -3.21 -5.34
C CYS A 111 4.85 -2.96 -5.08
N TYR A 112 5.25 -2.72 -3.84
CA TYR A 112 6.65 -2.57 -3.46
C TYR A 112 7.44 -3.86 -3.67
N GLN A 113 6.89 -5.02 -3.32
CA GLN A 113 7.52 -6.31 -3.59
C GLN A 113 7.70 -6.58 -5.09
N VAL A 114 6.83 -6.03 -5.95
CA VAL A 114 7.02 -6.06 -7.40
C VAL A 114 8.10 -5.08 -7.83
N CYS A 115 8.05 -3.81 -7.42
CA CYS A 115 8.91 -2.76 -7.97
C CYS A 115 10.36 -2.77 -7.46
N PHE A 116 10.60 -3.30 -6.26
CA PHE A 116 11.90 -3.22 -5.59
C PHE A 116 12.59 -4.58 -5.46
N ASN A 117 13.92 -4.57 -5.49
CA ASN A 117 14.74 -5.76 -5.26
C ASN A 117 14.74 -6.14 -3.79
N ASN A 118 14.42 -7.40 -3.49
CA ASN A 118 14.48 -8.00 -2.15
C ASN A 118 13.74 -7.20 -1.06
N TYR A 119 12.68 -6.49 -1.41
CA TYR A 119 11.98 -5.61 -0.48
C TYR A 119 11.37 -6.37 0.71
N GLN A 120 11.70 -5.90 1.91
CA GLN A 120 11.10 -6.32 3.17
C GLN A 120 10.47 -5.13 3.90
N ALA A 121 9.38 -5.40 4.63
CA ALA A 121 8.73 -4.37 5.44
C ALA A 121 9.68 -3.88 6.54
N GLY A 122 10.05 -2.60 6.49
CA GLY A 122 10.98 -1.99 7.46
C GLY A 122 12.34 -1.61 6.88
N ASP A 123 12.62 -1.95 5.61
CA ASP A 123 13.87 -1.57 4.96
C ASP A 123 14.04 -0.05 4.86
N GLU A 124 15.24 0.43 5.23
CA GLU A 124 15.58 1.86 5.24
C GLU A 124 16.10 2.40 3.91
N ALA A 125 16.50 1.53 2.98
CA ALA A 125 16.90 1.90 1.64
C ALA A 125 16.54 0.76 0.70
N VAL A 126 15.76 1.07 -0.34
CA VAL A 126 15.36 0.10 -1.36
C VAL A 126 15.99 0.41 -2.70
N GLU A 127 16.23 -0.62 -3.50
CA GLU A 127 16.69 -0.50 -4.87
C GLU A 127 15.58 -0.91 -5.84
N ILE A 128 15.38 -0.11 -6.89
CA ILE A 128 14.42 -0.44 -7.95
C ILE A 128 14.90 -1.67 -8.71
N ASP A 129 13.97 -2.57 -9.03
CA ASP A 129 14.20 -3.61 -10.00
C ASP A 129 14.19 -3.02 -11.42
N THR A 130 15.35 -2.57 -11.88
CA THR A 130 15.53 -1.97 -13.20
C THR A 130 15.28 -2.95 -14.33
N SER A 131 15.17 -4.26 -14.06
CA SER A 131 14.81 -5.25 -15.08
C SER A 131 13.37 -5.13 -15.56
N LEU A 132 12.54 -4.36 -14.85
CA LEU A 132 11.16 -4.00 -15.20
C LEU A 132 11.05 -2.81 -16.16
N ILE A 133 12.18 -2.22 -16.52
CA ILE A 133 12.28 -1.11 -17.46
C ILE A 133 13.05 -1.62 -18.68
N ASP A 134 12.52 -1.37 -19.87
CA ASP A 134 13.12 -1.82 -21.12
C ASP A 134 14.26 -0.89 -21.58
N GLU A 135 14.83 -1.19 -22.73
CA GLU A 135 15.93 -0.43 -23.32
C GLU A 135 15.55 0.98 -23.78
N THR A 136 14.25 1.29 -23.95
CA THR A 136 13.77 2.64 -24.27
C THR A 136 13.55 3.49 -23.03
N GLY A 137 13.64 2.89 -21.84
CA GLY A 137 13.35 3.54 -20.57
C GLY A 137 11.87 3.49 -20.20
N ASP A 138 11.07 2.69 -20.92
CA ASP A 138 9.66 2.48 -20.66
C ASP A 138 9.44 1.19 -19.85
N VAL A 139 8.20 0.96 -19.41
CA VAL A 139 7.86 -0.23 -18.61
C VAL A 139 7.87 -1.48 -19.47
N ASP A 140 8.67 -2.48 -19.07
CA ASP A 140 8.56 -3.84 -19.60
C ASP A 140 7.32 -4.51 -18.99
N TRP A 141 6.19 -4.35 -19.69
CA TRP A 141 4.89 -4.86 -19.27
C TRP A 141 4.85 -6.38 -19.12
N GLN A 142 5.65 -7.11 -19.89
CA GLN A 142 5.66 -8.58 -19.84
C GLN A 142 6.36 -9.06 -18.57
N ARG A 143 7.53 -8.49 -18.26
CA ARG A 143 8.24 -8.81 -17.02
C ARG A 143 7.46 -8.36 -15.79
N LEU A 144 6.86 -7.19 -15.84
CA LEU A 144 6.03 -6.67 -14.76
C LEU A 144 4.83 -7.57 -14.46
N ASP A 145 4.09 -7.99 -15.50
CA ASP A 145 2.96 -8.92 -15.33
C ASP A 145 3.42 -10.28 -14.81
N ALA A 146 4.53 -10.82 -15.33
CA ALA A 146 5.07 -12.10 -14.86
C ALA A 146 5.46 -12.04 -13.37
N LYS A 147 6.16 -10.98 -12.94
CA LYS A 147 6.57 -10.78 -11.55
C LYS A 147 5.35 -10.58 -10.63
N ALA A 148 4.38 -9.76 -11.05
CA ALA A 148 3.14 -9.55 -10.31
C ALA A 148 2.34 -10.85 -10.17
N LYS A 149 2.18 -11.61 -11.25
CA LYS A 149 1.50 -12.91 -11.23
C LYS A 149 2.15 -13.87 -10.25
N GLN A 150 3.46 -14.05 -10.34
CA GLN A 150 4.21 -14.95 -9.44
C GLN A 150 4.02 -14.55 -7.97
N LEU A 151 4.11 -13.26 -7.66
CA LEU A 151 3.92 -12.76 -6.30
C LEU A 151 2.50 -13.05 -5.79
N VAL A 152 1.47 -12.74 -6.58
CA VAL A 152 0.08 -12.97 -6.16
C VAL A 152 -0.21 -14.46 -5.99
N GLU A 153 0.28 -15.32 -6.88
CA GLU A 153 0.17 -16.78 -6.75
C GLU A 153 0.80 -17.26 -5.43
N GLN A 154 1.99 -16.75 -5.09
CA GLN A 154 2.64 -17.07 -3.82
C GLN A 154 1.84 -16.61 -2.60
N VAL A 155 1.26 -15.41 -2.64
CA VAL A 155 0.40 -14.89 -1.58
C VAL A 155 -0.81 -15.80 -1.37
N PHE A 156 -1.49 -16.20 -2.44
CA PHE A 156 -2.66 -17.08 -2.35
C PHE A 156 -2.30 -18.50 -1.89
N ALA A 157 -1.14 -19.02 -2.28
CA ALA A 157 -0.64 -20.31 -1.82
C ALA A 157 -0.33 -20.34 -0.32
N ASN A 158 -0.01 -19.18 0.27
CA ASN A 158 0.28 -19.03 1.70
C ASN A 158 -0.95 -18.66 2.54
N LEU A 159 -2.14 -18.55 1.94
CA LEU A 159 -3.37 -18.33 2.70
C LEU A 159 -3.66 -19.56 3.58
N PRO A 160 -4.25 -19.37 4.76
CA PRO A 160 -4.62 -20.50 5.63
C PRO A 160 -5.52 -21.49 4.87
N ALA A 161 -5.44 -22.77 5.23
CA ALA A 161 -6.25 -23.85 4.65
C ALA A 161 -7.66 -23.91 5.24
#